data_AF-A0A9Q3DZF9-F1
#
_entry.id   AF-A0A9Q3DZF9-F1
#
_cell.length_a   1.000
_cell.length_b   1.000
_cell.length_c   1.000
_cell.angle_alpha   90.00
_cell.angle_beta   90.00
_cell.angle_gamma   90.00
#
_symmetry.space_group_name_H-M   'P 1'
#
loop_
_entity.id
_entity.type
_entity.pdbx_description
1 polymer ?
#
loop_
_entity_poly.entity_id
_entity_poly.type
_entity_poly.pdbx_seq_one_letter_code
_entity_poly.pdbx_strand_id
1 'polypeptide(L)'
;MEGGAPIHSALISTEWRANNNIQKLVWLANSFNLNPIENLWFKMKYTVTTLYNPRTMDELQEAICMAWDSIPVSHLDALLASMPHRMQAVIHNNGAPVRWALYSEQRQQLQYAAHEARGNPTALHQRGYPERLDQSHLCPHKQDAGRLYD
;
A
#
# COMPACT_ATOMS: atom_id res chain seq x y z
N MET A 1 5.66 8.86 13.28
CA MET A 1 6.71 8.89 12.23
C MET A 1 6.10 9.55 11.00
N GLU A 2 6.74 10.58 10.46
CA GLU A 2 6.21 11.40 9.36
C GLU A 2 7.37 11.92 8.49
N GLY A 3 7.08 12.31 7.26
CA GLY A 3 8.08 12.86 6.34
C GLY A 3 8.55 14.27 6.74
N GLY A 4 9.55 14.77 6.01
CA GLY A 4 10.12 16.11 6.20
C GLY A 4 9.37 17.25 5.49
N ALA A 5 8.12 17.04 5.06
CA ALA A 5 7.38 18.08 4.34
C ALA A 5 7.17 19.33 5.23
N PRO A 6 7.25 20.56 4.69
CA PRO A 6 7.18 21.79 5.50
C PRO A 6 5.92 21.90 6.36
N ILE A 7 4.79 21.40 5.86
CA ILE A 7 3.51 21.37 6.60
C ILE A 7 3.60 20.59 7.91
N HIS A 8 4.49 19.60 7.99
CA HIS A 8 4.69 18.80 9.19
C HIS A 8 5.55 19.52 10.24
N SER A 9 6.25 20.61 9.87
CA SER A 9 7.05 21.44 10.79
C SER A 9 6.42 22.82 11.02
N ALA A 10 5.24 23.09 10.45
CA ALA A 10 4.49 24.31 10.70
C ALA A 10 4.05 24.41 12.16
N LEU A 11 3.90 25.65 12.65
CA LEU A 11 3.55 25.96 14.04
C LEU A 11 2.31 25.18 14.52
N ILE A 12 1.23 25.25 13.73
CA ILE A 12 -0.03 24.56 14.02
C ILE A 12 0.15 23.04 14.19
N SER A 13 0.97 22.42 13.35
CA SER A 13 1.27 20.98 13.41
C SER A 13 2.12 20.64 14.62
N THR A 14 3.09 21.49 14.96
CA THR A 14 3.95 21.30 16.15
C THR A 14 3.19 21.48 17.46
N GLU A 15 2.37 22.51 17.58
CA GLU A 15 1.55 22.79 18.76
C GLU A 15 0.51 21.69 18.97
N TRP A 16 -0.18 21.28 17.91
CA TRP A 16 -1.15 20.20 18.01
C TRP A 16 -0.51 18.90 18.52
N ARG A 17 0.68 18.53 18.03
CA ARG A 17 1.39 17.35 18.54
C ARG A 17 1.80 17.50 20.00
N ALA A 18 2.29 18.68 20.39
CA ALA A 18 2.66 18.96 21.78
C ALA A 18 1.45 18.82 22.72
N ASN A 19 0.31 19.39 22.33
CA ASN A 19 -0.94 19.33 23.10
C ASN A 19 -1.51 17.92 23.20
N ASN A 20 -1.21 17.04 22.24
CA ASN A 20 -1.65 15.65 22.23
C ASN A 20 -0.59 14.66 22.75
N ASN A 21 0.52 15.15 23.31
CA ASN A 21 1.63 14.32 23.81
C ASN A 21 2.23 13.36 22.76
N ILE A 22 2.22 13.76 21.48
CA ILE A 22 2.75 12.96 20.37
C ILE A 22 4.21 13.33 20.12
N GLN A 23 5.11 12.37 20.37
CA GLN A 23 6.52 12.54 20.06
C GLN A 23 6.80 12.27 18.57
N LYS A 24 7.45 13.24 17.92
CA LYS A 24 7.93 13.09 16.54
C LYS A 24 9.26 12.33 16.55
N LEU A 25 9.28 11.19 15.87
CA LEU A 25 10.52 10.47 15.58
C LEU A 25 11.40 11.30 14.64
N VAL A 26 12.70 11.43 14.97
CA VAL A 26 13.67 12.06 14.06
C VAL A 26 13.75 11.23 12.78
N TRP A 27 13.48 11.86 11.65
CA TRP A 27 13.45 11.21 10.35
C TRP A 27 14.41 11.89 9.39
N LEU A 28 15.25 11.11 8.72
CA LEU A 28 16.19 11.63 7.74
C LEU A 28 15.45 12.08 6.47
N ALA A 29 15.90 13.19 5.89
CA ALA A 29 15.39 13.64 4.59
C ALA A 29 15.61 12.54 3.52
N ASN A 30 14.71 12.45 2.54
CA ASN A 30 14.77 11.49 1.43
C ASN A 30 14.80 10.00 1.82
N SER A 31 14.41 9.64 3.05
CA SER A 31 14.42 8.26 3.54
C SER A 31 13.12 7.51 3.27
N PHE A 32 12.60 7.62 2.05
CA PHE A 32 11.39 6.92 1.60
C PHE A 32 11.53 5.40 1.73
N ASN A 33 12.74 4.87 1.49
CA ASN A 33 13.04 3.43 1.59
C ASN A 33 12.97 2.88 3.03
N LEU A 34 12.98 3.76 4.04
CA LEU A 34 12.84 3.39 5.44
C LEU A 34 11.39 3.48 5.94
N ASN A 35 10.46 4.03 5.16
CA ASN A 35 9.07 4.16 5.60
C ASN A 35 8.29 2.85 5.34
N PRO A 36 7.90 2.09 6.38
CA PRO A 36 7.23 0.80 6.20
C PRO A 36 5.88 0.94 5.51
N ILE A 37 5.24 2.12 5.55
CA ILE A 37 3.97 2.36 4.85
C ILE A 37 4.12 2.29 3.33
N GLU A 38 5.31 2.52 2.77
CA GLU A 38 5.50 2.48 1.32
C GLU A 38 5.38 1.06 0.77
N ASN A 39 5.75 0.07 1.58
CA ASN A 39 5.51 -1.34 1.27
C ASN A 39 4.01 -1.64 1.25
N LEU A 40 3.28 -1.08 2.22
CA LEU A 40 1.84 -1.25 2.32
C LEU A 40 1.14 -0.64 1.12
N TRP A 41 1.49 0.60 0.75
CA TRP A 41 0.97 1.27 -0.44
C TRP A 41 1.26 0.50 -1.71
N PHE A 42 2.46 -0.08 -1.83
CA PHE A 42 2.80 -0.92 -2.98
C PHE A 42 1.89 -2.15 -3.06
N LYS A 43 1.67 -2.86 -1.96
CA LYS A 43 0.77 -4.03 -1.91
C LYS A 43 -0.68 -3.65 -2.21
N MET A 44 -1.16 -2.53 -1.68
CA MET A 44 -2.50 -2.03 -1.99
C MET A 44 -2.65 -1.68 -3.46
N LYS A 45 -1.71 -0.90 -4.02
CA LYS A 45 -1.72 -0.55 -5.45
C LYS A 45 -1.69 -1.79 -6.33
N TYR A 46 -0.86 -2.78 -6.00
CA TYR A 46 -0.83 -4.07 -6.69
C TYR A 46 -2.22 -4.71 -6.69
N THR A 47 -2.83 -4.84 -5.52
CA THR A 47 -4.14 -5.49 -5.35
C THR A 47 -5.22 -4.74 -6.14
N VAL A 48 -5.26 -3.41 -6.03
CA VAL A 48 -6.19 -2.55 -6.77
C VAL A 48 -6.03 -2.69 -8.28
N THR A 49 -4.80 -2.64 -8.80
CA THR A 49 -4.58 -2.66 -10.25
C THR A 49 -4.71 -4.05 -10.86
N THR A 50 -4.31 -5.10 -10.15
CA THR A 50 -4.26 -6.46 -10.69
C THR A 50 -5.52 -7.27 -10.43
N LEU A 51 -6.14 -7.14 -9.25
CA LEU A 51 -7.31 -7.93 -8.88
C LEU A 51 -8.63 -7.21 -9.20
N TYR A 52 -8.71 -5.91 -8.94
CA TYR A 52 -9.95 -5.16 -9.10
C TYR A 52 -10.02 -4.39 -10.44
N ASN A 53 -8.91 -3.80 -10.88
CA ASN A 53 -8.77 -3.04 -12.14
C ASN A 53 -9.92 -2.04 -12.39
N PRO A 54 -10.17 -1.10 -11.45
CA PRO A 54 -11.32 -0.21 -11.49
C PRO A 54 -11.28 0.75 -12.69
N ARG A 55 -12.46 1.06 -13.24
CA ARG A 55 -12.67 1.98 -14.38
C ARG A 55 -13.41 3.25 -14.01
N THR A 56 -14.04 3.28 -12.85
CA THR A 56 -14.75 4.44 -12.31
C THR A 56 -14.18 4.86 -10.96
N MET A 57 -14.55 6.05 -10.48
CA MET A 57 -14.16 6.52 -9.15
C MET A 57 -14.79 5.68 -8.04
N ASP A 58 -16.05 5.28 -8.19
CA ASP A 58 -16.75 4.47 -7.20
C ASP A 58 -16.11 3.08 -7.08
N GLU A 59 -15.79 2.44 -8.21
CA GLU A 59 -15.07 1.16 -8.23
C GLU A 59 -13.68 1.29 -7.62
N LEU A 60 -12.98 2.41 -7.85
CA LEU A 60 -11.66 2.65 -7.28
C LEU A 60 -11.74 2.79 -5.76
N GLN A 61 -12.73 3.52 -5.26
CA GLN A 61 -12.94 3.69 -3.82
C GLN A 61 -13.23 2.34 -3.15
N GLU A 62 -14.12 1.54 -3.73
CA GLU A 62 -14.45 0.20 -3.22
C GLU A 62 -13.21 -0.72 -3.26
N ALA A 63 -12.48 -0.73 -4.37
CA ALA A 63 -11.26 -1.51 -4.53
C ALA A 63 -10.18 -1.16 -3.51
N ILE A 64 -10.03 0.13 -3.16
CA ILE A 64 -9.08 0.58 -2.14
C ILE A 64 -9.47 0.04 -0.76
N CYS A 65 -10.76 0.13 -0.38
CA CYS A 65 -11.26 -0.41 0.88
C CYS A 65 -11.04 -1.92 0.96
N MET A 66 -11.45 -2.67 -0.08
CA MET A 66 -11.23 -4.11 -0.12
C MET A 66 -9.75 -4.49 -0.10
N ALA A 67 -8.88 -3.73 -0.77
CA ALA A 67 -7.44 -3.97 -0.75
C ALA A 67 -6.86 -3.74 0.65
N TRP A 68 -7.33 -2.71 1.37
CA TRP A 68 -6.95 -2.46 2.75
C TRP A 68 -7.37 -3.62 3.67
N ASP A 69 -8.63 -4.02 3.62
CA ASP A 69 -9.19 -5.08 4.47
C ASP A 69 -8.57 -6.46 4.18
N SER A 70 -8.04 -6.66 2.97
CA SER A 70 -7.35 -7.90 2.59
C SER A 70 -5.95 -8.06 3.23
N ILE A 71 -5.39 -7.01 3.84
CA ILE A 71 -4.05 -7.06 4.41
C ILE A 71 -4.11 -7.61 5.83
N PRO A 72 -3.53 -8.79 6.10
CA PRO A 72 -3.55 -9.35 7.44
C PRO A 72 -2.63 -8.54 8.36
N VAL A 73 -3.01 -8.43 9.65
CA VAL A 73 -2.21 -7.76 10.69
C VAL A 73 -0.80 -8.35 10.77
N SER A 74 -0.64 -9.67 10.58
CA SER A 74 0.67 -10.33 10.55
C SER A 74 1.62 -9.77 9.47
N HIS A 75 1.09 -9.25 8.38
CA HIS A 75 1.89 -8.56 7.36
C HIS A 75 2.42 -7.22 7.89
N LEU A 76 1.60 -6.48 8.63
CA LEU A 76 2.01 -5.24 9.29
C LEU A 76 3.08 -5.52 10.35
N ASP A 77 2.91 -6.56 11.14
CA ASP A 77 3.89 -6.99 12.14
C ASP A 77 5.23 -7.34 11.50
N ALA A 78 5.22 -8.09 10.39
CA ALA A 78 6.43 -8.43 9.65
C ALA A 78 7.14 -7.18 9.07
N LEU A 79 6.36 -6.19 8.58
CA LEU A 79 6.92 -4.92 8.11
C LEU A 79 7.61 -4.16 9.26
N LEU A 80 6.97 -4.08 10.43
CA LEU A 80 7.55 -3.44 11.61
C LEU A 80 8.80 -4.18 12.10
N ALA A 81 8.75 -5.50 12.18
CA ALA A 81 9.89 -6.34 12.60
C ALA A 81 11.10 -6.23 11.64
N SER A 82 10.88 -5.86 10.38
CA SER A 82 11.95 -5.64 9.41
C SER A 82 12.72 -4.33 9.60
N MET A 83 12.18 -3.36 10.37
CA MET A 83 12.75 -2.01 10.49
C MET A 83 14.20 -1.96 10.98
N PRO A 84 14.60 -2.69 12.04
CA PRO A 84 16.00 -2.70 12.51
C PRO A 84 16.98 -3.13 11.40
N HIS A 85 16.62 -4.16 10.62
CA HIS A 85 17.43 -4.65 9.52
C HIS A 85 17.55 -3.60 8.39
N ARG A 86 16.46 -2.89 8.07
CA ARG A 86 16.49 -1.79 7.08
C ARG A 86 17.40 -0.65 7.52
N MET A 87 17.33 -0.28 8.80
CA MET A 87 18.19 0.75 9.37
C MET A 87 19.67 0.35 9.31
N GLN A 88 19.99 -0.90 9.69
CA GLN A 88 21.35 -1.44 9.56
C GLN A 88 21.84 -1.44 8.12
N ALA A 89 20.99 -1.82 7.15
CA ALA A 89 21.35 -1.78 5.74
C ALA A 89 21.68 -0.35 5.27
N VAL A 90 20.91 0.65 5.69
CA VAL A 90 21.20 2.06 5.37
C VAL A 90 22.51 2.52 6.01
N ILE A 91 22.79 2.11 7.25
CA ILE A 91 24.06 2.40 7.94
C ILE A 91 25.23 1.79 7.17
N HIS A 92 25.15 0.51 6.80
CA HIS A 92 26.18 -0.18 6.02
C HIS A 92 26.37 0.44 4.62
N ASN A 93 25.32 1.02 4.06
CA ASN A 93 25.37 1.70 2.78
C ASN A 93 25.70 3.20 2.91
N ASN A 94 26.24 3.64 4.05
CA ASN A 94 26.62 5.04 4.32
C ASN A 94 25.51 6.05 4.00
N GLY A 95 24.25 5.73 4.31
CA GLY A 95 23.10 6.58 4.02
C GLY A 95 22.58 6.52 2.58
N ALA A 96 23.24 5.77 1.69
CA ALA A 96 22.76 5.59 0.32
C ALA A 96 21.51 4.68 0.26
N PRO A 97 20.66 4.83 -0.78
CA PRO A 97 19.44 4.05 -0.93
C PRO A 97 19.70 2.54 -0.90
N VAL A 98 18.99 1.82 -0.04
CA VAL A 98 18.98 0.35 -0.02
C VAL A 98 17.74 -0.19 -0.75
N ARG A 99 17.93 -1.13 -1.67
CA ARG A 99 16.84 -1.92 -2.27
C ARG A 99 16.53 -3.10 -1.34
N TRP A 100 15.27 -3.26 -0.93
CA TRP A 100 14.83 -4.41 -0.14
C TRP A 100 14.18 -5.49 -1.03
N ALA A 101 14.40 -6.76 -0.66
CA ALA A 101 14.09 -7.94 -1.47
C ALA A 101 12.58 -8.12 -1.79
N LEU A 102 11.70 -7.83 -0.82
CA LEU A 102 10.25 -7.85 -1.08
C LEU A 102 9.84 -6.76 -2.13
N TYR A 103 10.67 -5.73 -2.39
CA TYR A 103 10.42 -4.65 -3.36
C TYR A 103 10.91 -5.08 -4.74
N SER A 104 11.99 -5.88 -4.81
CA SER A 104 12.61 -6.28 -6.06
C SER A 104 11.83 -7.39 -6.73
N GLU A 105 11.48 -8.47 -6.03
CA GLU A 105 10.78 -9.61 -6.66
C GLU A 105 9.38 -9.23 -7.13
N GLN A 106 8.59 -8.56 -6.28
CA GLN A 106 7.25 -8.15 -6.67
C GLN A 106 7.24 -7.03 -7.72
N ARG A 107 8.22 -6.10 -7.74
CA ARG A 107 8.37 -5.17 -8.87
C ARG A 107 8.81 -5.86 -10.15
N GLN A 108 9.74 -6.81 -10.09
CA GLN A 108 10.20 -7.52 -11.28
C GLN A 108 9.04 -8.32 -11.86
N GLN A 109 8.29 -9.04 -11.02
CA GLN A 109 7.07 -9.75 -11.42
C GLN A 109 6.02 -8.79 -12.00
N LEU A 110 5.83 -7.60 -11.41
CA LEU A 110 4.92 -6.58 -11.93
C LEU A 110 5.36 -5.96 -13.25
N GLN A 111 6.63 -5.59 -13.38
CA GLN A 111 7.20 -5.02 -14.59
C GLN A 111 7.14 -6.03 -15.73
N TYR A 112 7.41 -7.30 -15.42
CA TYR A 112 7.31 -8.42 -16.33
C TYR A 112 5.86 -8.69 -16.75
N ALA A 113 4.92 -8.78 -15.81
CA ALA A 113 3.49 -8.96 -16.09
C ALA A 113 2.88 -7.79 -16.90
N ALA A 114 3.27 -6.55 -16.62
CA ALA A 114 2.85 -5.36 -17.37
C ALA A 114 3.49 -5.25 -18.77
N HIS A 115 4.61 -5.92 -19.01
CA HIS A 115 5.21 -6.07 -20.33
C HIS A 115 4.51 -7.18 -21.12
N GLU A 116 4.22 -8.33 -20.49
CA GLU A 116 3.49 -9.44 -21.11
C GLU A 116 2.03 -9.07 -21.47
N ALA A 117 1.33 -8.33 -20.61
CA ALA A 117 -0.05 -7.88 -20.87
C ALA A 117 -0.17 -6.91 -22.06
N ARG A 118 0.92 -6.22 -22.43
CA ARG A 118 0.98 -5.38 -23.65
C ARG A 118 1.18 -6.19 -24.93
N GLY A 119 1.62 -7.44 -24.82
CA GLY A 119 1.88 -8.33 -25.95
C GLY A 119 0.84 -9.44 -26.14
N ASN A 120 0.17 -9.89 -25.08
CA ASN A 120 -0.83 -10.96 -25.14
C ASN A 120 -1.79 -10.93 -23.91
N PRO A 121 -3.04 -10.43 -24.06
CA PRO A 121 -3.99 -10.28 -22.96
C PRO A 121 -4.42 -11.58 -22.25
N THR A 122 -4.17 -12.75 -22.85
CA THR A 122 -4.67 -14.05 -22.36
C THR A 122 -3.69 -14.78 -21.42
N ALA A 123 -2.48 -14.25 -21.23
CA ALA A 123 -1.40 -14.93 -20.49
C ALA A 123 -1.67 -15.10 -18.98
N LEU A 124 -2.54 -14.28 -18.38
CA LEU A 124 -2.89 -14.36 -16.96
C LEU A 124 -3.60 -15.67 -16.59
N HIS A 125 -4.30 -16.29 -17.54
CA HIS A 125 -5.11 -17.49 -17.33
C HIS A 125 -4.28 -18.78 -17.14
N GLN A 126 -3.06 -18.81 -17.68
CA GLN A 126 -2.25 -20.04 -17.77
C GLN A 126 -1.38 -20.30 -16.54
N ARG A 127 -1.23 -19.34 -15.61
CA ARG A 127 -0.39 -19.45 -14.42
C ARG A 127 -1.15 -19.59 -13.09
N GLY A 128 -2.46 -19.88 -13.13
CA GLY A 128 -3.25 -20.14 -11.92
C GLY A 128 -3.68 -18.89 -11.15
N TYR A 129 -3.69 -17.72 -11.81
CA TYR A 129 -4.46 -16.59 -11.29
C TYR A 129 -5.95 -16.92 -11.45
N PRO A 130 -6.77 -16.76 -10.39
CA PRO A 130 -8.19 -17.08 -10.48
C PRO A 130 -8.83 -16.23 -11.57
N GLU A 131 -9.69 -16.84 -12.40
CA GLU A 131 -10.67 -16.07 -13.16
C GLU A 131 -11.41 -15.14 -12.21
N ARG A 132 -11.86 -13.99 -12.75
CA ARG A 132 -12.77 -13.06 -12.09
C ARG A 132 -13.67 -13.84 -11.13
N LEU A 133 -13.47 -13.62 -9.82
CA LEU A 133 -14.35 -14.21 -8.82
C LEU A 133 -15.77 -13.86 -9.22
N ASP A 134 -16.61 -14.87 -9.42
CA ASP A 134 -18.04 -14.65 -9.59
C ASP A 134 -18.54 -13.93 -8.33
N GLN A 135 -18.91 -12.67 -8.51
CA GLN A 135 -19.30 -11.75 -7.43
C GLN A 135 -20.75 -11.99 -6.97
N SER A 136 -21.43 -13.02 -7.48
CA SER A 136 -22.83 -13.33 -7.15
C SER A 136 -23.07 -13.77 -5.70
N HIS A 137 -22.01 -14.05 -4.93
CA HIS A 137 -22.13 -14.61 -3.57
C HIS A 137 -21.41 -13.82 -2.47
N LEU A 138 -20.71 -12.72 -2.78
CA LEU A 138 -19.85 -12.02 -1.80
C LEU A 138 -20.53 -10.86 -1.04
N CYS A 139 -21.82 -10.59 -1.27
CA CYS A 139 -22.56 -9.55 -0.55
C CYS A 139 -24.01 -9.95 -0.22
N PRO A 140 -24.35 -10.23 1.06
CA PRO A 140 -25.74 -10.30 1.51
C PRO A 140 -26.39 -8.93 1.79
N HIS A 141 -25.66 -7.81 1.69
CA HIS A 141 -26.11 -6.50 2.20
C HIS A 141 -26.48 -5.48 1.12
N LYS A 142 -27.26 -5.89 0.12
CA LYS A 142 -28.13 -4.96 -0.63
C LYS A 142 -29.60 -5.26 -0.38
N GLN A 143 -30.06 -5.07 0.86
CA GLN A 143 -31.47 -4.76 1.13
C GLN A 143 -31.50 -3.64 2.18
N ASP A 144 -32.27 -2.60 1.88
CA ASP A 144 -32.61 -1.45 2.72
C ASP A 144 -31.58 -0.32 2.87
N ALA A 145 -31.42 0.44 1.79
CA ALA A 145 -31.16 1.88 1.86
C ALA A 145 -32.11 2.62 0.90
N GLY A 146 -33.41 2.36 1.06
CA GLY A 146 -34.48 3.11 0.43
C GLY A 146 -35.31 3.79 1.52
N ARG A 147 -35.35 5.13 1.49
CA ARG A 147 -35.97 6.08 2.44
C ARG A 147 -35.05 6.55 3.55
N LEU A 148 -34.59 7.80 3.42
CA LEU A 148 -34.63 8.82 4.47
C LEU A 148 -33.98 10.09 3.92
N TYR A 149 -34.75 10.87 3.16
CA TYR A 149 -34.70 12.35 3.11
C TYR A 149 -36.04 12.79 2.52
N ASP A 150 -37.03 13.00 3.39
CA ASP A 150 -38.12 13.97 3.19
C ASP A 150 -37.69 15.29 3.86
#